data_AF-G6AZW6-F1
#
_entry.id   AF-G6AZW6-F1
#
_cell.length_a   1.000
_cell.length_b   1.000
_cell.length_c   1.000
_cell.angle_alpha   90.00
_cell.angle_beta   90.00
_cell.angle_gamma   90.00
#
_symmetry.space_group_name_H-M   'P 1'
#
loop_
_entity.id
_entity.type
_entity.pdbx_description
1 polymer ?
#
loop_
_entity_poly.entity_id
_entity_poly.type
_entity_poly.pdbx_seq_one_letter_code
_entity_poly.pdbx_strand_id
1 'polypeptide(L)'
;MTLQNGNDPQLQEREKFVLAFNDTMLKIWREQMTLLGVIDTGRLLHSPKSLPVRADGRFIELGLSQSFLEYGLWQNFGTGKEIPRGNKGDIGRERKRKKKPWFSRKYYASVMNLRDFLSDNIAHEFVGVVAQALDDKYVRYNH
;
A
#
# COMPACT_ATOMS: atom_id res chain seq x y z
N MET A 1 -25.45 -13.04 -19.40
CA MET A 1 -24.97 -11.65 -19.23
C MET A 1 -25.52 -11.16 -17.91
N THR A 2 -24.75 -11.27 -16.82
CA THR A 2 -25.14 -10.73 -15.53
C THR A 2 -24.81 -9.24 -15.51
N LEU A 3 -25.81 -8.43 -15.23
CA LEU A 3 -25.69 -6.97 -15.09
C LEU A 3 -24.69 -6.70 -13.96
N GLN A 4 -23.49 -6.20 -14.30
CA GLN A 4 -22.60 -5.55 -13.35
C GLN A 4 -23.29 -4.24 -12.92
N ASN A 5 -24.10 -4.32 -11.87
CA ASN A 5 -24.61 -3.15 -11.17
C ASN A 5 -23.41 -2.37 -10.63
N GLY A 6 -23.26 -1.10 -11.00
CA GLY A 6 -22.29 -0.17 -10.41
C GLY A 6 -22.54 0.17 -8.92
N ASN A 7 -23.23 -0.72 -8.19
CA ASN A 7 -23.71 -0.59 -6.82
C ASN A 7 -23.37 -1.84 -5.99
N ASP A 8 -22.26 -2.53 -6.27
CA ASP A 8 -21.79 -3.60 -5.38
C ASP A 8 -21.22 -2.97 -4.08
N PRO A 9 -21.89 -3.16 -2.93
CA PRO A 9 -21.45 -2.57 -1.67
C PRO A 9 -20.04 -3.01 -1.26
N GLN A 10 -19.61 -4.20 -1.67
CA GLN A 10 -18.29 -4.75 -1.33
C GLN A 10 -17.18 -4.08 -2.15
N LEU A 11 -17.43 -3.78 -3.42
CA LEU A 11 -16.49 -2.99 -4.25
C LEU A 11 -16.29 -1.58 -3.68
N GLN A 12 -17.37 -0.92 -3.27
CA GLN A 12 -17.31 0.39 -2.64
C GLN A 12 -16.56 0.35 -1.29
N GLU A 13 -16.76 -0.71 -0.50
CA GLU A 13 -16.03 -0.92 0.74
C GLU A 13 -14.52 -1.10 0.50
N ARG A 14 -14.14 -1.91 -0.49
CA ARG A 14 -12.74 -2.10 -0.90
C ARG A 14 -12.11 -0.79 -1.36
N GLU A 15 -12.78 -0.04 -2.23
CA GLU A 15 -12.29 1.25 -2.72
C GLU A 15 -12.09 2.25 -1.58
N LYS A 16 -13.09 2.39 -0.70
CA LYS A 16 -13.02 3.27 0.47
C LYS A 16 -11.87 2.87 1.40
N PHE A 17 -11.69 1.58 1.64
CA PHE A 17 -10.59 1.07 2.45
C PHE A 17 -9.24 1.39 1.82
N VAL A 18 -9.06 1.15 0.52
CA VAL A 18 -7.81 1.45 -0.20
C VAL A 18 -7.49 2.94 -0.19
N LEU A 19 -8.49 3.81 -0.37
CA LEU A 19 -8.30 5.26 -0.28
C LEU A 19 -7.87 5.70 1.13
N ALA A 20 -8.59 5.25 2.17
CA ALA A 20 -8.26 5.54 3.55
C ALA A 20 -6.87 4.99 3.95
N PHE A 21 -6.54 3.81 3.45
CA PHE A 21 -5.24 3.18 3.61
C PHE A 21 -4.12 4.04 3.01
N ASN A 22 -4.30 4.54 1.78
CA ASN A 22 -3.34 5.42 1.13
C ASN A 22 -3.10 6.70 1.93
N ASP A 23 -4.16 7.37 2.38
CA ASP A 23 -4.05 8.60 3.16
C ASP A 23 -3.33 8.38 4.49
N THR A 24 -3.68 7.30 5.18
CA THR A 24 -3.04 6.91 6.45
C THR A 24 -1.55 6.68 6.25
N MET A 25 -1.16 6.01 5.16
CA MET A 25 0.23 5.73 4.86
C MET A 25 1.04 6.97 4.55
N LEU A 26 0.50 7.88 3.75
CA LEU A 26 1.14 9.17 3.47
C LEU A 26 1.35 9.97 4.75
N LYS A 27 0.36 9.96 5.66
CA LYS A 27 0.47 10.63 6.96
C LYS A 27 1.57 10.02 7.82
N ILE A 28 1.57 8.70 8.00
CA ILE A 28 2.61 7.98 8.78
C ILE A 28 4.00 8.29 8.22
N TRP A 29 4.16 8.26 6.90
CA TRP A 29 5.43 8.56 6.26
C TRP A 29 5.92 9.97 6.53
N ARG A 30 5.05 10.98 6.43
CA ARG A 30 5.39 12.36 6.76
C ARG A 30 5.79 12.51 8.23
N GLU A 31 5.04 11.90 9.14
CA GLU A 31 5.37 11.88 10.57
C GLU A 31 6.72 11.22 10.85
N GLN A 32 7.00 10.06 10.25
CA GLN A 32 8.28 9.35 10.40
C GLN A 32 9.45 10.16 9.83
N MET A 33 9.26 10.84 8.70
CA MET A 33 10.29 11.73 8.16
C MET A 33 10.62 12.87 9.11
N THR A 34 9.60 13.49 9.72
CA THR A 34 9.81 14.55 10.73
C THR A 34 10.49 14.00 11.97
N LEU A 35 10.00 12.90 12.53
CA LEU A 35 10.55 12.28 13.75
C LEU A 35 12.02 11.86 13.60
N LEU A 36 12.39 11.30 12.45
CA LEU A 36 13.77 10.86 12.19
C LEU A 36 14.67 11.98 11.65
N GLY A 37 14.13 13.19 11.45
CA GLY A 37 14.86 14.30 10.83
C GLY A 37 15.34 13.95 9.43
N VAL A 38 14.51 13.26 8.64
CA VAL A 38 14.74 12.98 7.22
C VAL A 38 14.31 14.20 6.40
N ILE A 39 14.92 15.34 6.71
CA ILE A 39 14.59 16.64 6.13
C ILE A 39 15.91 17.28 5.68
N ASP A 40 15.93 17.70 4.42
CA ASP A 40 17.00 18.49 3.83
C ASP A 40 16.43 19.84 3.39
N THR A 41 15.79 19.88 2.23
CA THR A 41 15.10 21.06 1.68
C THR A 41 13.57 21.03 1.86
N GLY A 42 13.04 20.03 2.59
CA GLY A 42 11.59 19.77 2.68
C GLY A 42 10.98 19.09 1.45
N ARG A 43 11.68 19.04 0.30
CA ARG A 43 11.16 18.43 -0.93
C ARG A 43 10.71 16.97 -0.76
N LEU A 44 11.45 16.18 0.03
CA LEU A 44 11.05 14.81 0.31
C LEU A 44 9.76 14.75 1.11
N LEU A 45 9.57 15.62 2.12
CA LEU A 45 8.37 15.65 2.96
C LEU A 45 7.09 15.92 2.14
N HIS A 46 7.21 16.71 1.07
CA HIS A 46 6.09 17.05 0.17
C HIS A 46 5.93 16.10 -1.02
N SER A 47 6.85 15.16 -1.22
CA SER A 47 6.84 14.27 -2.39
C SER A 47 5.90 13.05 -2.32
N PRO A 48 5.54 12.48 -1.15
CA PRO A 48 4.64 11.34 -1.08
C PRO A 48 3.28 11.67 -1.67
N LYS A 49 2.90 10.87 -2.66
CA LYS A 49 1.59 10.92 -3.30
C LYS A 49 1.09 9.51 -3.61
N SER A 50 -0.21 9.30 -3.40
CA SER A 50 -0.91 8.13 -3.91
C SER A 50 -1.13 8.31 -5.41
N LEU A 51 -0.91 7.24 -6.16
CA LEU A 51 -1.29 7.16 -7.56
C LEU A 51 -2.70 6.54 -7.67
N PRO A 52 -3.40 6.75 -8.81
CA PRO A 52 -4.75 6.24 -8.99
C PRO A 52 -4.80 4.72 -8.80
N VAL A 53 -5.85 4.26 -8.11
CA VAL A 53 -6.17 2.84 -8.02
C VAL A 53 -6.58 2.37 -9.41
N ARG A 54 -5.92 1.32 -9.91
CA ARG A 54 -6.32 0.65 -11.15
C ARG A 54 -7.22 -0.52 -10.75
N ALA A 55 -8.43 -0.57 -11.32
CA ALA A 55 -9.33 -1.71 -11.26
C ALA A 55 -9.57 -2.15 -12.72
N ASP A 56 -9.16 -3.36 -13.11
CA ASP A 56 -9.27 -3.84 -14.50
C ASP A 56 -10.66 -4.44 -14.84
N GLY A 57 -11.64 -4.31 -13.94
CA GLY A 57 -12.96 -4.91 -14.09
C GLY A 57 -13.03 -6.39 -13.72
N ARG A 58 -11.90 -7.04 -13.40
CA ARG A 58 -11.87 -8.32 -12.68
C ARG A 58 -11.82 -8.02 -11.18
N PHE A 59 -12.64 -8.73 -10.42
CA PHE A 59 -12.91 -8.54 -8.97
C PHE A 59 -11.67 -8.52 -8.04
N ILE A 60 -10.46 -8.81 -8.55
CA ILE A 60 -9.30 -9.21 -7.74
C ILE A 60 -8.12 -8.22 -7.80
N GLU A 61 -8.08 -7.27 -8.75
CA GLU A 61 -6.88 -6.43 -8.93
C GLU A 61 -7.09 -5.00 -8.42
N LEU A 62 -6.82 -4.77 -7.13
CA LEU A 62 -6.65 -3.42 -6.55
C LEU A 62 -5.15 -3.12 -6.45
N GLY A 63 -4.64 -2.33 -7.39
CA GLY A 63 -3.24 -1.92 -7.39
C GLY A 63 -2.97 -0.74 -6.45
N LEU A 64 -2.06 -0.93 -5.48
CA LEU A 64 -1.52 0.17 -4.68
C LEU A 64 -0.26 0.73 -5.34
N SER A 65 -0.28 2.01 -5.67
CA SER A 65 0.88 2.66 -6.28
C SER A 65 1.15 3.99 -5.57
N GLN A 66 2.37 4.14 -5.06
CA GLN A 66 2.80 5.29 -4.27
C GLN A 66 4.16 5.74 -4.79
N SER A 67 4.40 7.05 -4.80
CA SER A 67 5.67 7.61 -5.26
C SER A 67 6.18 8.68 -4.30
N PHE A 68 7.51 8.77 -4.21
CA PHE A 68 8.24 9.76 -3.43
C PHE A 68 9.60 10.00 -4.09
N LEU A 69 10.31 11.06 -3.69
CA LEU A 69 11.64 11.35 -4.24
C LEU A 69 12.63 10.24 -3.92
N GLU A 70 13.46 9.85 -4.90
CA GLU A 70 14.51 8.82 -4.75
C GLU A 70 15.42 9.09 -3.54
N TYR A 71 15.62 10.37 -3.18
CA TYR A 71 16.29 10.78 -1.95
C TYR A 71 15.83 10.04 -0.69
N GLY A 72 14.53 9.71 -0.61
CA GLY A 72 13.95 8.94 0.48
C GLY A 72 14.51 7.52 0.58
N LEU A 73 14.85 6.87 -0.52
CA LEU A 73 15.49 5.53 -0.52
C LEU A 73 16.87 5.60 0.13
N TRP A 74 17.66 6.60 -0.25
CA TRP A 74 18.99 6.82 0.31
C TRP A 74 18.96 7.02 1.82
N GLN A 75 17.99 7.79 2.32
CA GLN A 75 17.80 8.00 3.75
C GLN A 75 17.33 6.74 4.47
N ASN A 76 16.39 6.01 3.88
CA ASN A 76 15.84 4.78 4.46
C ASN A 76 16.91 3.72 4.71
N PHE A 77 17.79 3.51 3.72
CA PHE A 77 18.85 2.51 3.81
C PHE A 77 20.16 3.07 4.38
N GLY A 78 20.27 4.39 4.53
CA GLY A 78 21.51 5.06 4.93
C GLY A 78 22.60 4.95 3.86
N THR A 79 22.22 4.86 2.59
CA THR A 79 23.09 4.64 1.43
C THR A 79 23.14 5.87 0.50
N GLY A 80 23.87 5.78 -0.60
CA GLY A 80 23.94 6.79 -1.67
C GLY A 80 25.38 7.15 -2.05
N LYS A 81 25.59 8.38 -2.56
CA LYS A 81 26.86 8.85 -3.15
C LYS A 81 28.11 8.67 -2.28
N GLU A 82 27.96 8.46 -0.96
CA GLU A 82 29.07 8.28 -0.03
C GLU A 82 29.56 6.83 0.12
N ILE A 83 28.82 5.81 -0.34
CA ILE A 83 29.21 4.40 -0.14
C ILE A 83 29.06 3.62 -1.46
N PRO A 84 30.12 3.54 -2.30
CA PRO A 84 30.14 2.63 -3.44
C PRO A 84 30.14 1.16 -2.98
N ARG A 85 29.52 0.28 -3.78
CA ARG A 85 29.53 -1.17 -3.55
C ARG A 85 30.98 -1.67 -3.64
N GLY A 86 31.55 -2.15 -2.53
CA GLY A 86 32.93 -2.66 -2.46
C GLY A 86 33.95 -1.77 -1.74
N ASN A 87 33.57 -0.58 -1.24
CA ASN A 87 34.45 0.24 -0.40
C ASN A 87 34.09 0.05 1.09
N LYS A 88 35.10 -0.23 1.95
CA LYS A 88 34.93 -0.45 3.41
C LYS A 88 34.52 0.81 4.18
N GLY A 89 34.33 1.94 3.49
CA GLY A 89 33.76 3.16 4.07
C GLY A 89 34.79 4.13 4.65
N ASP A 90 36.08 3.90 4.40
CA ASP A 90 37.12 4.83 4.80
C ASP A 90 37.38 5.84 3.66
N ILE A 91 36.60 6.92 3.68
CA ILE A 91 36.65 8.01 2.68
C ILE A 91 37.44 9.22 3.21
N GLY A 92 38.16 9.07 4.32
CA GLY A 92 38.88 10.16 4.99
C GLY A 92 37.98 11.27 5.53
N ARG A 93 36.66 11.04 5.60
CA ARG A 93 35.65 11.98 6.13
C ARG A 93 34.55 11.24 6.85
N GLU A 94 33.94 11.91 7.82
CA GLU A 94 32.78 11.35 8.53
C GLU A 94 31.63 11.04 7.58
N ARG A 95 31.03 9.87 7.77
CA ARG A 95 29.83 9.45 7.05
C ARG A 95 28.66 10.34 7.46
N LYS A 96 28.15 11.15 6.53
CA LYS A 96 27.04 12.08 6.81
C LYS A 96 25.70 11.35 6.93
N ARG A 97 25.51 10.25 6.19
CA ARG A 97 24.22 9.53 6.15
C ARG A 97 24.17 8.33 7.09
N LYS A 98 23.26 8.39 8.07
CA LYS A 98 22.89 7.25 8.93
C LYS A 98 21.57 6.64 8.45
N LYS A 99 21.39 5.33 8.66
CA LYS A 99 20.15 4.61 8.30
C LYS A 99 18.98 5.19 9.09
N LYS A 100 17.95 5.68 8.40
CA LYS A 100 16.73 6.24 9.00
C LYS A 100 15.52 5.54 8.39
N PRO A 101 15.05 4.39 8.92
CA PRO A 101 14.04 3.56 8.29
C PRO A 101 12.62 4.17 8.38
N TRP A 102 12.41 5.28 7.69
CA TRP A 102 11.20 6.11 7.78
C TRP A 102 9.99 5.51 7.07
N PHE A 103 10.20 4.71 6.01
CA PHE A 103 9.10 4.09 5.27
C PHE A 103 9.06 2.57 5.39
N SER A 104 10.20 1.88 5.30
CA SER A 104 10.20 0.44 4.98
C SER A 104 9.50 -0.44 6.03
N ARG A 105 9.69 -0.16 7.33
CA ARG A 105 9.08 -0.97 8.40
C ARG A 105 7.58 -0.76 8.49
N LYS A 106 7.14 0.50 8.39
CA LYS A 106 5.71 0.85 8.46
C LYS A 106 4.98 0.45 7.18
N TYR A 107 5.64 0.59 6.02
CA TYR A 107 5.12 0.14 4.73
C TYR A 107 4.92 -1.37 4.67
N TYR A 108 5.85 -2.15 5.21
CA TYR A 108 5.65 -3.60 5.29
C TYR A 108 4.43 -3.98 6.14
N ALA A 109 4.31 -3.41 7.33
CA ALA A 109 3.18 -3.67 8.22
C ALA A 109 1.85 -3.24 7.58
N SER A 110 1.82 -2.09 6.91
CA SER A 110 0.62 -1.63 6.22
C SER A 110 0.24 -2.54 5.06
N VAL A 111 1.20 -2.98 4.24
CA VAL A 111 0.92 -3.92 3.13
C VAL A 111 0.33 -5.23 3.65
N MET A 112 0.79 -5.73 4.80
CA MET A 112 0.20 -6.92 5.43
C MET A 112 -1.24 -6.65 5.89
N ASN A 113 -1.52 -5.53 6.53
CA ASN A 113 -2.89 -5.17 6.91
C ASN A 113 -3.83 -5.07 5.69
N LEU A 114 -3.34 -4.52 4.57
CA LEU A 114 -4.10 -4.46 3.32
C LEU A 114 -4.36 -5.86 2.76
N ARG A 115 -3.34 -6.73 2.77
CA ARG A 115 -3.47 -8.13 2.36
C ARG A 115 -4.55 -8.83 3.17
N ASP A 116 -4.50 -8.73 4.50
CA ASP A 116 -5.43 -9.43 5.38
C ASP A 116 -6.87 -8.97 5.12
N PHE A 117 -7.09 -7.65 5.04
CA PHE A 117 -8.39 -7.07 4.69
C PHE A 117 -8.93 -7.56 3.33
N LEU A 118 -8.10 -7.54 2.28
CA LEU A 118 -8.52 -8.00 0.96
C LEU A 118 -8.81 -9.50 0.97
N SER A 119 -8.04 -10.30 1.72
CA SER A 119 -8.24 -11.74 1.83
C SER A 119 -9.57 -12.07 2.49
N ASP A 120 -9.90 -11.39 3.60
CA ASP A 120 -11.17 -11.56 4.31
C ASP A 120 -12.35 -11.13 3.43
N ASN A 121 -12.25 -9.97 2.77
CA ASN A 121 -13.32 -9.47 1.93
C ASN A 121 -13.60 -10.38 0.71
N ILE A 122 -12.55 -10.94 0.07
CA ILE A 122 -12.68 -11.92 -1.01
C ILE A 122 -13.31 -13.23 -0.50
N ALA A 123 -12.92 -13.69 0.70
CA ALA A 123 -13.52 -14.90 1.29
C ALA A 123 -15.01 -14.72 1.56
N HIS A 124 -15.43 -13.55 2.07
CA HIS A 124 -16.83 -13.21 2.28
C HIS A 124 -17.62 -13.17 0.96
N GLU A 125 -17.06 -12.57 -0.09
CA GLU A 125 -17.66 -12.56 -1.43
C GLU A 125 -17.92 -13.99 -1.94
N PHE A 126 -16.90 -14.86 -1.84
CA PHE A 126 -17.00 -16.26 -2.27
C PHE A 126 -18.09 -17.03 -1.52
N VAL A 127 -18.14 -16.91 -0.18
CA VAL A 127 -19.18 -17.56 0.64
C VAL A 127 -20.57 -17.07 0.25
N GLY A 128 -20.74 -15.77 0.02
CA GLY A 128 -22.01 -15.19 -0.41
C GLY A 128 -22.48 -15.76 -1.76
N VAL A 129 -21.58 -15.86 -2.74
CA VAL A 129 -21.89 -16.44 -4.07
C VAL A 129 -22.28 -17.91 -3.97
N VAL A 130 -21.55 -18.71 -3.18
CA VAL A 130 -21.87 -20.13 -2.99
C VAL A 130 -23.20 -20.30 -2.27
N ALA A 131 -23.46 -19.53 -1.21
CA ALA A 131 -24.71 -19.59 -0.47
C ALA A 131 -25.91 -19.24 -1.36
N GLN A 132 -25.81 -18.15 -2.13
CA GLN A 132 -26.83 -17.76 -3.10
C GLN A 132 -27.06 -18.85 -4.16
N ALA A 133 -25.98 -19.42 -4.71
CA ALA A 133 -26.09 -20.46 -5.73
C ALA A 133 -26.72 -21.76 -5.20
N LEU A 134 -26.53 -22.07 -3.91
CA LEU A 134 -27.16 -23.22 -3.25
C LEU A 134 -28.64 -22.95 -2.95
N ASP A 135 -28.97 -21.76 -2.45
CA ASP A 135 -30.35 -21.37 -2.14
C ASP A 135 -31.23 -21.32 -3.41
N ASP A 136 -30.73 -20.69 -4.47
CA ASP A 136 -31.40 -20.65 -5.78
C ASP A 136 -31.73 -22.03 -6.35
N LYS A 137 -30.83 -23.00 -6.12
CA LYS A 137 -31.05 -24.40 -6.52
C LYS A 137 -32.04 -25.08 -5.59
N TYR A 138 -31.90 -24.89 -4.28
CA TYR A 138 -32.80 -25.46 -3.29
C TYR A 138 -34.25 -25.04 -3.53
N VAL A 139 -34.48 -23.76 -3.81
CA VAL A 139 -35.77 -23.22 -4.21
C VAL A 139 -36.24 -23.92 -5.50
N ARG A 140 -35.45 -23.88 -6.58
CA ARG A 140 -35.83 -24.45 -7.90
C ARG A 140 -36.21 -25.94 -7.90
N TYR A 141 -35.63 -26.76 -7.05
CA TYR A 141 -35.86 -28.21 -7.03
C TYR A 141 -36.94 -28.66 -6.02
N ASN A 142 -37.40 -27.79 -5.13
CA ASN A 142 -38.40 -28.11 -4.09
C ASN A 142 -39.75 -27.40 -4.34
N HIS A 143 -40.15 -27.29 -5.62
CA HIS A 143 -41.48 -26.83 -6.03
C HIS A 143 -42.34 -28.00 -6.49
#